data_AF-A0A0V8QB10-F1
#
_entry.id   AF-A0A0V8QB10-F1
#
_cell.length_a   1.000
_cell.length_b   1.000
_cell.length_c   1.000
_cell.angle_alpha   90.00
_cell.angle_beta   90.00
_cell.angle_gamma   90.00
#
_symmetry.space_group_name_H-M   'P 1'
#
loop_
_entity.id
_entity.type
_entity.pdbx_description
1 polymer ?
#
loop_
_entity_poly.entity_id
_entity_poly.type
_entity_poly.pdbx_seq_one_letter_code
_entity_poly.pdbx_strand_id
1 'polypeptide(L)'
;MPGVHKNNTISFRPSEWERINIEERAALSGMAKKDFITRSCIYSNICVVGTKNNIQKIVDAVEEMKNVVSEIASRETTGDFPLSDESFREMSMRYTAMCLAIVDILDGASYLFGVEKPKASSVLGKQERLQQLLETLDFDYQVGDV
;
A
#
# COMPACT_ATOMS: atom_id res chain seq x y z
N MET A 1 -5.74 -1.11 -38.41
CA MET A 1 -5.21 -2.03 -37.37
C MET A 1 -5.95 -1.75 -36.08
N PRO A 2 -6.74 -2.69 -35.54
CA PRO A 2 -7.25 -2.57 -34.17
C PRO A 2 -6.04 -2.63 -33.23
N GLY A 3 -5.92 -1.69 -32.29
CA GLY A 3 -4.85 -1.70 -31.29
C GLY A 3 -3.82 -0.56 -31.39
N VAL A 4 -3.95 0.37 -32.34
CA VAL A 4 -3.15 1.61 -32.30
C VAL A 4 -3.80 2.57 -31.30
N HIS A 5 -3.26 2.62 -30.09
CA HIS A 5 -3.65 3.62 -29.10
C HIS A 5 -3.29 5.02 -29.61
N LYS A 6 -4.21 5.98 -29.45
CA LYS A 6 -4.07 7.34 -29.98
C LYS A 6 -2.90 8.14 -29.36
N ASN A 7 -2.49 7.76 -28.15
CA ASN A 7 -1.50 8.47 -27.34
C ASN A 7 -0.35 7.52 -26.95
N ASN A 8 0.83 8.10 -26.72
CA ASN A 8 2.03 7.37 -26.31
C ASN A 8 1.87 6.74 -24.92
N THR A 9 2.49 5.57 -24.74
CA THR A 9 2.57 4.88 -23.45
C THR A 9 3.51 5.62 -22.50
N ILE A 10 3.08 5.83 -21.25
CA ILE A 10 3.92 6.31 -20.15
C ILE A 10 4.42 5.09 -19.38
N SER A 11 5.73 4.99 -19.17
CA SER A 11 6.36 3.90 -18.43
C SER A 11 7.03 4.42 -17.16
N PHE A 12 6.97 3.63 -16.10
CA PHE A 12 7.58 3.91 -14.80
C PHE A 12 8.60 2.82 -14.48
N ARG A 13 9.64 3.15 -13.71
CA ARG A 13 10.63 2.19 -13.19
C ARG A 13 10.70 2.29 -11.66
N PRO A 14 9.64 1.84 -10.95
CA PRO A 14 9.63 1.88 -9.50
C PRO A 14 10.65 0.90 -8.92
N SER A 15 11.22 1.28 -7.78
CA SER A 15 11.93 0.37 -6.87
C SER A 15 11.01 -0.75 -6.37
N GLU A 16 11.58 -1.75 -5.69
CA GLU A 16 10.82 -2.87 -5.11
C GLU A 16 9.72 -2.38 -4.15
N TRP A 17 10.08 -1.48 -3.23
CA TRP A 17 9.13 -0.88 -2.30
C TRP A 17 8.04 -0.07 -3.02
N GLU A 18 8.41 0.79 -3.96
CA GLU A 18 7.45 1.61 -4.70
C GLU A 18 6.48 0.74 -5.49
N ARG A 19 6.97 -0.36 -6.08
CA ARG A 19 6.13 -1.35 -6.76
C ARG A 19 5.13 -1.95 -5.80
N ILE A 20 5.57 -2.48 -4.66
CA ILE A 20 4.69 -3.06 -3.63
C ILE A 20 3.65 -2.03 -3.17
N ASN A 21 4.08 -0.80 -2.92
CA ASN A 21 3.20 0.29 -2.47
C ASN A 21 2.11 0.62 -3.51
N ILE A 22 2.48 0.70 -4.79
CA ILE A 22 1.52 0.89 -5.89
C ILE A 22 0.53 -0.27 -5.96
N GLU A 23 1.00 -1.50 -5.79
CA GLU A 23 0.18 -2.71 -5.88
C GLU A 23 -0.86 -2.78 -4.76
N GLU A 24 -0.45 -2.58 -3.52
CA GLU A 24 -1.35 -2.62 -2.37
C GLU A 24 -2.35 -1.45 -2.40
N ARG A 25 -1.91 -0.24 -2.76
CA ARG A 25 -2.84 0.90 -2.92
C ARG A 25 -3.86 0.67 -4.03
N ALA A 26 -3.44 0.10 -5.16
CA ALA A 26 -4.36 -0.24 -6.25
C ALA A 26 -5.37 -1.33 -5.84
N ALA A 27 -4.93 -2.33 -5.07
CA ALA A 27 -5.81 -3.40 -4.59
C ALA A 27 -6.92 -2.84 -3.67
N LEU A 28 -6.56 -1.95 -2.74
CA LEU A 28 -7.49 -1.36 -1.77
C LEU A 28 -8.35 -0.21 -2.34
N SER A 29 -7.96 0.37 -3.48
CA SER A 29 -8.72 1.47 -4.09
C SER A 29 -10.03 1.02 -4.75
N GLY A 30 -10.19 -0.29 -5.00
CA GLY A 30 -11.34 -0.84 -5.71
C GLY A 30 -11.35 -0.60 -7.21
N MET A 31 -10.24 -0.14 -7.78
CA MET A 31 -10.10 0.17 -9.21
C MET A 31 -9.15 -0.83 -9.88
N ALA A 32 -9.22 -0.94 -11.21
CA ALA A 32 -8.16 -1.63 -11.93
C ALA A 32 -6.84 -0.84 -11.79
N LYS A 33 -5.70 -1.54 -11.70
CA LYS A 33 -4.37 -0.93 -11.52
C LYS A 33 -4.10 0.24 -12.50
N LYS A 34 -4.48 0.09 -13.77
CA LYS A 34 -4.34 1.16 -14.78
C LYS A 34 -5.15 2.41 -14.45
N ASP A 35 -6.36 2.25 -13.93
CA ASP A 35 -7.29 3.35 -13.63
C ASP A 35 -6.85 4.04 -12.34
N PHE A 36 -6.40 3.26 -11.35
CA PHE A 36 -5.79 3.76 -10.13
C PHE A 36 -4.57 4.64 -10.41
N ILE A 37 -3.60 4.14 -11.21
CA ILE A 37 -2.39 4.88 -11.57
C ILE A 37 -2.75 6.15 -12.33
N THR A 38 -3.60 6.05 -13.35
CA THR A 38 -4.02 7.21 -14.16
C THR A 38 -4.67 8.30 -13.31
N ARG A 39 -5.62 7.93 -12.44
CA ARG A 39 -6.30 8.89 -11.55
C ARG A 39 -5.35 9.49 -10.51
N SER A 40 -4.45 8.67 -9.96
CA SER A 40 -3.46 9.15 -8.98
C SER A 40 -2.51 10.17 -9.60
N CYS A 41 -2.10 9.98 -10.87
CA CYS A 41 -1.27 10.94 -11.59
C CYS A 41 -2.01 12.26 -11.88
N ILE A 42 -3.33 12.23 -12.08
CA ILE A 42 -4.12 13.43 -12.40
C ILE A 42 -4.49 14.23 -11.14
N TYR A 43 -4.93 13.55 -10.08
CA TYR A 43 -5.56 14.19 -8.92
C TYR A 43 -4.67 14.25 -7.67
N SER A 44 -3.50 13.59 -7.70
CA SER A 44 -2.55 13.47 -6.58
C SER A 44 -3.15 12.98 -5.25
N ASN A 45 -4.38 12.45 -5.28
CA ASN A 45 -5.14 12.01 -4.14
C ASN A 45 -5.64 10.58 -4.36
N ILE A 46 -5.65 9.78 -3.31
CA ILE A 46 -6.33 8.48 -3.33
C ILE A 46 -7.84 8.76 -3.35
N CYS A 47 -8.50 8.42 -4.46
CA CYS A 47 -9.97 8.39 -4.51
C CYS A 47 -10.44 6.99 -4.13
N VAL A 48 -10.83 6.78 -2.87
CA VAL A 48 -11.60 5.58 -2.51
C VAL A 48 -13.06 5.82 -2.81
N VAL A 49 -13.63 4.96 -3.65
CA VAL A 49 -15.08 4.98 -3.87
C VAL A 49 -15.71 4.18 -2.74
N GLY A 50 -16.48 4.85 -1.88
CA GLY A 50 -17.14 4.28 -0.70
C GLY A 50 -18.28 3.30 -1.00
N THR A 51 -18.08 2.37 -1.94
CA THR A 51 -19.02 1.28 -2.18
C THR A 51 -18.86 0.22 -1.09
N LYS A 52 -19.97 -0.44 -0.71
CA LYS A 52 -19.93 -1.58 0.22
C LYS A 52 -18.93 -2.64 -0.21
N ASN A 53 -18.87 -2.94 -1.51
CA ASN A 53 -17.93 -3.91 -2.06
C ASN A 53 -16.47 -3.50 -1.82
N ASN A 54 -16.14 -2.21 -1.93
CA ASN A 54 -14.77 -1.78 -1.68
C ASN A 54 -14.41 -1.82 -0.20
N ILE A 55 -15.33 -1.44 0.68
CA ILE A 55 -15.14 -1.56 2.12
C ILE A 55 -14.93 -3.04 2.50
N GLN A 56 -15.72 -3.95 1.93
CA GLN A 56 -15.57 -5.38 2.18
C GLN A 56 -14.17 -5.88 1.79
N LYS A 57 -13.63 -5.45 0.64
CA LYS A 57 -12.25 -5.81 0.24
C LYS A 57 -11.20 -5.38 1.27
N ILE A 58 -11.35 -4.19 1.86
CA ILE A 58 -10.43 -3.71 2.90
C ILE A 58 -10.56 -4.57 4.16
N VAL A 59 -11.78 -4.91 4.56
CA VAL A 59 -12.04 -5.79 5.71
C VAL A 59 -11.43 -7.18 5.48
N ASP A 60 -11.67 -7.77 4.31
CA ASP A 60 -11.17 -9.09 3.94
C ASP A 60 -9.62 -9.11 3.97
N ALA A 61 -8.97 -8.07 3.43
CA ALA A 61 -7.51 -7.96 3.42
C ALA A 61 -6.91 -7.84 4.84
N VAL A 62 -7.56 -7.08 5.73
CA VAL A 62 -7.15 -6.98 7.14
C VAL A 62 -7.36 -8.30 7.87
N GLU A 63 -8.46 -9.00 7.60
CA GLU A 63 -8.73 -10.31 8.20
C GLU A 63 -7.74 -11.38 7.72
N GLU A 64 -7.40 -11.38 6.43
CA GLU A 64 -6.36 -12.23 5.86
C GLU A 64 -5.01 -11.97 6.53
N MET A 65 -4.58 -10.71 6.61
CA MET A 65 -3.34 -10.33 7.31
C MET A 65 -3.35 -10.83 8.76
N LYS A 66 -4.44 -10.60 9.50
CA LYS A 66 -4.57 -11.06 10.90
C LYS A 66 -4.39 -12.58 11.00
N ASN A 67 -5.02 -13.34 10.11
CA ASN A 67 -4.97 -14.79 10.14
C ASN A 67 -3.56 -15.30 9.82
N VAL A 68 -2.92 -14.78 8.77
CA VAL A 68 -1.55 -15.15 8.37
C VAL A 68 -0.55 -14.82 9.48
N VAL A 69 -0.59 -13.60 10.01
CA VAL A 69 0.31 -13.17 11.11
C VAL A 69 0.11 -14.03 12.35
N SER A 70 -1.14 -14.38 12.70
CA SER A 70 -1.43 -15.25 13.85
C SER A 70 -0.92 -16.68 13.65
N GLU A 71 -1.06 -17.22 12.43
CA GLU A 71 -0.54 -18.54 12.09
C GLU A 71 0.97 -18.58 12.20
N ILE A 72 1.67 -17.58 11.65
CA ILE A 72 3.13 -17.47 11.74
C ILE A 72 3.57 -17.38 13.20
N ALA A 73 2.96 -16.51 14.01
CA ALA A 73 3.28 -16.37 15.43
C ALA A 73 3.06 -17.68 16.21
N SER A 74 2.04 -18.45 15.85
CA SER A 74 1.78 -19.75 16.47
C SER A 74 2.87 -20.77 16.14
N ARG A 75 3.33 -20.80 14.88
CA ARG A 75 4.33 -21.75 14.39
C ARG A 75 5.75 -21.42 14.86
N GLU A 76 6.07 -20.13 14.99
CA GLU A 76 7.30 -19.63 15.61
C GLU A 76 7.48 -20.14 17.04
N THR A 77 6.40 -20.15 17.82
CA THR A 77 6.43 -20.64 19.20
C THR A 77 6.78 -22.14 19.27
N THR A 78 6.47 -22.89 18.21
CA THR A 78 6.82 -24.31 18.03
C THR A 78 8.16 -24.55 17.33
N GLY A 79 8.86 -23.50 16.90
CA GLY A 79 10.15 -23.59 16.20
C GLY A 79 10.07 -24.05 14.74
N ASP A 80 8.89 -23.99 14.12
CA ASP A 80 8.65 -24.36 12.70
C ASP A 80 8.29 -23.13 11.88
N PHE A 81 9.25 -22.24 11.64
CA PHE A 81 8.98 -21.04 10.83
C PHE A 81 8.68 -21.42 9.38
N PRO A 82 7.48 -21.09 8.85
CA PRO A 82 7.07 -21.61 7.55
C PRO A 82 7.62 -20.81 6.35
N LEU A 83 8.38 -19.73 6.56
CA LEU A 83 8.82 -18.81 5.51
C LEU A 83 10.35 -18.72 5.43
N SER A 84 10.86 -18.47 4.22
CA SER A 84 12.23 -17.98 4.07
C SER A 84 12.33 -16.51 4.49
N ASP A 85 13.55 -16.05 4.80
CA ASP A 85 13.81 -14.64 5.13
C ASP A 85 13.30 -13.69 4.02
N GLU A 86 13.50 -14.06 2.75
CA GLU A 86 13.02 -13.27 1.60
C GLU A 86 11.49 -13.20 1.54
N SER A 87 10.79 -14.33 1.73
CA SER A 87 9.33 -14.36 1.73
C SER A 87 8.75 -13.60 2.92
N PHE A 88 9.39 -13.70 4.09
CA PHE A 88 9.00 -12.92 5.26
C PHE A 88 9.22 -11.42 5.05
N ARG A 89 10.32 -11.04 4.40
CA ARG A 89 10.63 -9.65 4.03
C ARG A 89 9.58 -9.08 3.09
N GLU A 90 9.27 -9.78 2.00
CA GLU A 90 8.25 -9.35 1.03
C GLU A 90 6.86 -9.23 1.69
N MET A 91 6.45 -10.23 2.48
CA MET A 91 5.19 -10.19 3.22
C MET A 91 5.11 -9.00 4.16
N SER A 92 6.18 -8.73 4.90
CA SER A 92 6.26 -7.59 5.81
C SER A 92 6.11 -6.27 5.07
N MET A 93 6.83 -6.08 3.96
CA MET A 93 6.70 -4.89 3.11
C MET A 93 5.26 -4.71 2.59
N ARG A 94 4.62 -5.80 2.14
CA ARG A 94 3.23 -5.77 1.66
C ARG A 94 2.25 -5.36 2.76
N TYR A 95 2.35 -5.94 3.95
CA TYR A 95 1.48 -5.58 5.08
C TYR A 95 1.73 -4.16 5.58
N THR A 96 2.98 -3.68 5.59
CA THR A 96 3.29 -2.28 5.88
C THR A 96 2.64 -1.35 4.84
N ALA A 97 2.79 -1.65 3.55
CA ALA A 97 2.18 -0.86 2.47
C ALA A 97 0.64 -0.86 2.55
N MET A 98 0.03 -2.01 2.86
CA MET A 98 -1.41 -2.15 3.07
C MET A 98 -1.89 -1.28 4.25
N CYS A 99 -1.24 -1.38 5.41
CA CYS A 99 -1.57 -0.57 6.59
C CYS A 99 -1.48 0.93 6.32
N LEU A 100 -0.42 1.37 5.63
CA LEU A 100 -0.24 2.76 5.24
C LEU A 100 -1.34 3.23 4.28
N ALA A 101 -1.70 2.40 3.30
CA ALA A 101 -2.81 2.69 2.40
C ALA A 101 -4.11 2.84 3.20
N ILE A 102 -4.40 1.95 4.15
CA ILE A 102 -5.59 2.05 5.01
C ILE A 102 -5.58 3.35 5.82
N VAL A 103 -4.44 3.72 6.42
CA VAL A 103 -4.31 5.00 7.15
C VAL A 103 -4.59 6.19 6.22
N ASP A 104 -4.01 6.23 5.02
CA ASP A 104 -4.27 7.30 4.06
C ASP A 104 -5.76 7.37 3.66
N ILE A 105 -6.44 6.23 3.55
CA ILE A 105 -7.88 6.14 3.27
C ILE A 105 -8.70 6.70 4.44
N LEU A 106 -8.36 6.32 5.68
CA LEU A 106 -9.03 6.81 6.89
C LEU A 106 -8.81 8.31 7.09
N ASP A 107 -7.59 8.80 6.87
CA ASP A 107 -7.27 10.24 6.86
C ASP A 107 -8.08 10.98 5.78
N GLY A 108 -8.23 10.37 4.60
CA GLY A 108 -9.06 10.90 3.52
C GLY A 108 -10.55 10.93 3.86
N ALA A 109 -11.00 10.02 4.71
CA ALA A 109 -12.39 9.89 5.16
C ALA A 109 -12.71 10.66 6.45
N SER A 110 -11.73 11.34 7.06
CA SER A 110 -11.91 12.01 8.37
C SER A 110 -13.09 12.99 8.40
N TYR A 111 -13.37 13.64 7.27
CA TYR A 111 -14.49 14.57 7.10
C TYR A 111 -15.87 13.93 7.34
N LEU A 112 -16.01 12.62 7.09
CA LEU A 112 -17.25 11.89 7.35
C LEU A 112 -17.55 11.76 8.86
N PHE A 113 -16.52 11.89 9.69
CA PHE A 113 -16.60 11.75 11.13
C PHE A 113 -16.49 13.08 11.87
N GLY A 114 -16.50 14.21 11.16
CA GLY A 114 -16.33 15.55 11.75
C GLY A 114 -14.94 15.77 12.35
N VAL A 115 -13.95 14.97 11.96
CA VAL A 115 -12.56 15.09 12.40
C VAL A 115 -11.80 15.91 11.35
N GLU A 116 -11.18 17.00 11.79
CA GLU A 116 -10.27 17.75 10.91
C GLU A 116 -9.18 16.81 10.39
N LYS A 117 -8.94 16.86 9.08
CA LYS A 117 -7.88 16.07 8.48
C LYS A 117 -6.56 16.43 9.20
N PRO A 118 -5.75 15.45 9.64
CA PRO A 118 -4.45 15.77 10.18
C PRO A 118 -3.72 16.66 9.18
N LYS A 119 -3.11 17.76 9.66
CA LYS A 119 -2.33 18.67 8.80
C LYS A 119 -1.41 17.78 7.98
N ALA A 120 -1.52 17.84 6.65
CA ALA A 120 -0.69 17.04 5.78
C ALA A 120 0.76 17.30 6.19
N SER A 121 1.40 16.32 6.83
CA SER A 121 2.85 16.34 6.89
C SER A 121 3.31 16.41 5.44
N SER A 122 4.36 17.19 5.16
CA SER A 122 4.91 17.26 3.81
C SER A 122 5.08 15.82 3.28
N VAL A 123 4.90 15.63 1.97
CA VAL A 123 5.13 14.32 1.35
C VAL A 123 6.51 13.77 1.77
N LEU A 124 7.49 14.66 1.87
CA LEU A 124 8.79 14.41 2.50
C LEU A 124 8.69 13.85 3.93
N GLY A 125 7.98 14.52 4.84
CA GLY A 125 7.85 14.08 6.23
C GLY A 125 7.10 12.75 6.38
N LYS A 126 6.21 12.40 5.44
CA LYS A 126 5.63 11.04 5.38
C LYS A 126 6.69 10.02 4.94
N GLN A 127 7.47 10.33 3.91
CA GLN A 127 8.55 9.46 3.40
C GLN A 127 9.65 9.24 4.44
N GLU A 128 10.10 10.28 5.14
CA GLU A 128 11.15 10.18 6.16
C GLU A 128 10.72 9.26 7.32
N ARG A 129 9.48 9.39 7.80
CA ARG A 129 8.94 8.49 8.84
C ARG A 129 8.82 7.05 8.36
N LEU A 130 8.46 6.88 7.09
CA LEU A 130 8.38 5.58 6.44
C LEU A 130 9.76 4.93 6.34
N GLN A 131 10.75 5.70 5.92
CA GLN A 131 12.14 5.28 5.85
C GLN A 131 12.66 4.88 7.24
N GLN A 132 12.41 5.69 8.27
CA GLN A 132 12.77 5.35 9.65
C GLN A 132 12.11 4.04 10.12
N LEU A 133 10.82 3.83 9.79
CA LEU A 133 10.13 2.58 10.11
C LEU A 133 10.74 1.37 9.38
N LEU A 134 11.07 1.52 8.10
CA LEU A 134 11.68 0.47 7.29
C LEU A 134 13.11 0.15 7.76
N GLU A 135 13.91 1.16 8.10
CA GLU A 135 15.24 1.01 8.70
C GLU A 135 15.17 0.31 10.07
N THR A 136 14.17 0.63 10.90
CA THR A 136 13.96 -0.05 12.19
C THR A 136 13.60 -1.53 12.02
N LEU A 137 13.01 -1.88 10.88
CA LEU A 137 12.63 -3.25 10.52
C LEU A 137 13.72 -3.95 9.69
N ASP A 138 14.91 -3.34 9.57
CA ASP A 138 16.06 -3.85 8.80
C ASP A 138 15.73 -4.07 7.30
N PHE A 139 14.81 -3.26 6.76
CA PHE A 139 14.46 -3.25 5.34
C PHE A 139 15.29 -2.21 4.59
N ASP A 140 15.97 -2.63 3.51
CA ASP A 140 16.67 -1.75 2.58
C ASP A 140 15.69 -0.90 1.76
N TYR A 141 15.21 0.21 2.32
CA TYR A 141 14.44 1.21 1.59
C TYR A 141 15.38 2.22 0.91
N GLN A 142 15.64 2.01 -0.38
CA GLN A 142 16.35 3.00 -1.19
C GLN A 142 15.36 4.06 -1.66
N VAL A 143 15.48 5.29 -1.14
CA VAL A 143 14.81 6.45 -1.74
C VAL A 143 15.37 6.59 -3.15
N GLY A 144 14.53 6.43 -4.17
CA GLY A 144 14.97 6.50 -5.56
C GLY A 144 15.69 7.83 -5.81
N ASP A 145 16.96 7.74 -6.23
CA ASP A 145 17.72 8.88 -6.73
C ASP A 145 16.92 9.54 -7.86
N VAL A 146 16.56 10.81 -7.67
CA VAL A 146 15.91 11.67 -8.68
C VAL A 146 16.96 12.32 -9.57
#